data_AF-A0A3B4WSI3-F1
#
_entry.id   AF-A0A3B4WSI3-F1
#
_cell.length_a   1.000
_cell.length_b   1.000
_cell.length_c   1.000
_cell.angle_alpha   90.00
_cell.angle_beta   90.00
_cell.angle_gamma   90.00
#
_symmetry.space_group_name_H-M   'P 1'
#
loop_
_entity.id
_entity.type
_entity.pdbx_description
1 polymer ?
#
loop_
_entity_poly.entity_id
_entity_poly.type
_entity_poly.pdbx_seq_one_letter_code
_entity_poly.pdbx_strand_id
1 'polypeptide(L)'
;MGLTISSIFGRLFGKKQMRILMVGLDAAGKTTILYKLKLGEIVTTIPTIGFNVETVEYKNISFTVWDVGGQDKIRPLWRHYFQNTQGLIFVVDSNDRERVAESAEELSKMVGI
;
A
#
# COMPACT_ATOMS: atom_id res chain seq x y z
N MET A 1 21.15 22.35 -29.73
CA MET A 1 20.39 21.17 -30.18
C MET A 1 20.38 20.05 -29.12
N GLY A 2 19.98 20.32 -27.87
CA GLY A 2 20.07 19.34 -26.77
C GLY A 2 18.73 18.95 -26.11
N LEU A 3 17.61 19.57 -26.52
CA LEU A 3 16.31 19.43 -25.85
C LEU A 3 15.41 18.33 -26.47
N THR A 4 15.74 17.83 -27.66
CA THR A 4 14.95 16.82 -28.38
C THR A 4 15.37 15.38 -28.07
N ILE A 5 16.60 15.14 -27.61
CA ILE A 5 17.08 13.78 -27.30
C ILE A 5 16.66 13.36 -25.88
N SER A 6 16.65 14.29 -24.91
CA SER A 6 16.26 14.01 -23.53
C SER A 6 14.79 13.60 -23.38
N SER A 7 13.90 14.20 -24.18
CA SER A 7 12.46 13.89 -24.19
C SER A 7 12.15 12.52 -24.82
N ILE A 8 12.99 12.05 -25.74
CA ILE A 8 12.89 10.70 -26.32
C ILE A 8 13.47 9.66 -25.35
N PHE A 9 14.61 9.95 -24.71
CA PHE A 9 15.19 9.07 -23.70
C PHE A 9 14.27 8.85 -22.49
N GLY A 10 13.57 9.89 -22.03
CA GLY A 10 12.55 9.77 -20.97
C GLY A 10 11.35 8.89 -21.35
N ARG A 11 11.05 8.73 -22.65
CA ARG A 11 10.02 7.79 -23.15
C ARG A 11 10.55 6.36 -23.35
N LEU A 12 11.87 6.19 -23.53
CA LEU A 12 12.53 4.89 -23.62
C LEU A 12 12.86 4.28 -22.26
N PHE A 13 13.03 5.10 -21.22
CA PHE A 13 13.14 4.62 -19.84
C PHE A 13 11.79 4.08 -19.37
N GLY A 14 11.68 2.76 -19.24
CA GLY A 14 10.48 2.07 -18.78
C GLY A 14 10.00 2.54 -17.41
N LYS A 15 8.73 2.27 -17.09
CA LYS A 15 8.14 2.60 -15.78
C LYS A 15 8.98 1.97 -14.67
N LYS A 16 9.35 2.78 -13.67
CA LYS A 16 10.03 2.29 -12.48
C LYS A 16 9.05 1.40 -11.71
N GLN A 17 9.36 0.11 -11.63
CA GLN A 17 8.57 -0.81 -10.82
C GLN A 17 8.94 -0.62 -9.36
N MET A 18 7.94 -0.41 -8.50
CA MET A 18 8.11 -0.31 -7.05
C MET A 18 7.11 -1.22 -6.35
N ARG A 19 7.56 -1.95 -5.33
CA ARG A 19 6.70 -2.72 -4.44
C ARG A 19 6.47 -1.93 -3.16
N ILE A 20 5.21 -1.63 -2.87
CA ILE A 20 4.80 -0.98 -1.62
C ILE A 20 3.87 -1.93 -0.86
N LEU A 21 4.10 -2.09 0.43
CA LEU A 21 3.21 -2.85 1.30
C LEU A 21 2.27 -1.86 2.02
N MET A 22 0.96 -2.12 1.97
CA MET A 22 -0.03 -1.32 2.70
C MET A 22 -0.72 -2.19 3.75
N VAL A 23 -0.56 -1.80 5.01
CA VAL A 23 -1.02 -2.58 6.17
C VAL A 23 -1.58 -1.66 7.24
N GLY A 24 -2.20 -2.26 8.26
CA GLY A 24 -2.98 -1.57 9.28
C GLY A 24 -4.18 -2.42 9.69
N LEU A 25 -4.86 -2.03 10.75
CA LEU A 25 -5.99 -2.78 11.28
C LEU A 25 -7.15 -2.87 10.28
N ASP A 26 -8.07 -3.81 10.49
CA ASP A 26 -9.30 -3.89 9.72
C ASP A 26 -10.11 -2.58 9.83
N ALA A 27 -10.89 -2.29 8.80
CA ALA A 27 -11.65 -1.04 8.67
C ALA A 27 -10.84 0.28 8.63
N ALA A 28 -9.50 0.26 8.72
CA ALA A 28 -8.68 1.48 8.69
C ALA A 28 -8.71 2.30 7.39
N GLY A 29 -9.31 1.80 6.30
CA GLY A 29 -9.44 2.52 5.02
C GLY A 29 -8.40 2.19 3.94
N LYS A 30 -7.62 1.11 4.11
CA LYS A 30 -6.59 0.65 3.15
C LYS A 30 -7.14 0.46 1.73
N THR A 31 -8.20 -0.34 1.58
CA THR A 31 -8.83 -0.62 0.28
C THR A 31 -9.42 0.64 -0.35
N THR A 32 -9.94 1.56 0.46
CA THR A 32 -10.44 2.87 -0.01
C THR A 32 -9.32 3.72 -0.61
N ILE A 33 -8.17 3.81 0.06
CA ILE A 33 -6.99 4.50 -0.47
C ILE A 33 -6.54 3.84 -1.78
N LEU A 34 -6.48 2.51 -1.81
CA LEU A 34 -6.06 1.74 -2.97
C LEU A 34 -6.94 2.00 -4.19
N TYR A 35 -8.26 1.92 -4.04
CA TYR A 35 -9.20 2.17 -5.13
C TYR A 35 -9.24 3.63 -5.55
N LYS A 36 -9.07 4.57 -4.61
CA LYS A 36 -8.92 5.99 -4.95
C LYS A 36 -7.70 6.23 -5.84
N LEU A 37 -6.59 5.56 -5.56
CA LEU A 37 -5.38 5.65 -6.37
C LEU A 37 -5.51 4.91 -7.72
N LYS A 38 -6.19 3.76 -7.75
CA LYS A 38 -6.34 2.91 -8.95
C LYS A 38 -7.37 3.45 -9.94
N LEU A 39 -8.53 3.87 -9.44
CA LEU A 39 -9.72 4.19 -10.23
C LEU A 39 -10.01 5.69 -10.28
N GLY A 40 -9.38 6.50 -9.41
CA GLY A 40 -9.68 7.92 -9.27
C GLY A 40 -10.96 8.23 -8.49
N GLU A 41 -11.75 7.22 -8.13
CA GLU A 41 -13.05 7.35 -7.44
C GLU A 41 -13.07 6.64 -6.08
N ILE A 42 -13.97 7.07 -5.20
CA ILE A 42 -14.19 6.43 -3.90
C ILE A 42 -15.28 5.38 -4.10
N VAL A 43 -14.91 4.11 -3.97
CA VAL A 43 -15.84 2.98 -4.11
C VAL A 43 -16.12 2.42 -2.72
N THR A 44 -17.37 2.06 -2.43
CA THR A 44 -17.73 1.36 -1.19
C THR A 44 -17.06 -0.01 -1.17
N THR A 45 -16.26 -0.28 -0.15
CA THR A 45 -15.50 -1.53 -0.03
C THR A 45 -16.10 -2.43 1.05
N ILE A 46 -16.12 -3.73 0.80
CA ILE A 46 -16.40 -4.75 1.83
C ILE A 46 -15.06 -5.11 2.50
N PRO A 47 -15.00 -5.35 3.82
CA PRO A 47 -13.76 -5.76 4.49
C PRO A 47 -13.11 -6.95 3.78
N THR A 48 -11.82 -6.83 3.47
CA THR A 48 -11.05 -7.88 2.81
C THR A 48 -10.94 -9.09 3.73
N ILE A 49 -11.56 -10.21 3.34
CA ILE A 49 -11.52 -11.49 4.09
C ILE A 49 -10.12 -12.12 4.05
N GLY A 50 -9.32 -11.78 3.04
CA GLY A 50 -7.97 -12.30 2.85
C GLY A 50 -6.96 -11.24 2.42
N PHE A 51 -6.38 -11.46 1.26
CA PHE A 51 -5.27 -10.68 0.74
C PHE A 51 -5.58 -10.18 -0.67
N ASN A 52 -5.30 -8.91 -0.96
CA ASN A 52 -5.47 -8.32 -2.29
C ASN A 52 -4.13 -7.75 -2.80
N VAL A 53 -3.71 -8.16 -4.01
CA VAL A 53 -2.60 -7.51 -4.73
C VAL A 53 -3.22 -6.61 -5.78
N GLU A 54 -2.82 -5.35 -5.79
CA GLU A 54 -3.22 -4.46 -6.87
C GLU A 54 -2.02 -3.69 -7.38
N THR A 55 -1.87 -3.62 -8.70
CA THR A 55 -0.92 -2.73 -9.34
C THR A 55 -1.60 -1.42 -9.66
N VAL A 56 -1.04 -0.33 -9.15
CA VAL A 56 -1.49 1.03 -9.40
C VAL A 56 -0.40 1.77 -10.16
N GLU A 57 -0.79 2.40 -11.26
CA GLU A 57 0.12 3.25 -12.02
C GLU A 57 -0.04 4.70 -11.59
N TYR A 58 1.07 5.34 -11.21
CA TYR A 58 1.08 6.77 -10.92
C TYR A 58 2.33 7.42 -11.50
N LYS A 59 2.13 8.36 -12.43
CA LYS A 59 3.19 9.00 -13.23
C LYS A 59 4.04 7.94 -13.95
N ASN A 60 5.34 7.90 -13.69
CA ASN A 60 6.30 6.96 -14.27
C ASN A 60 6.62 5.78 -13.33
N ILE A 61 5.81 5.57 -12.29
CA ILE A 61 6.01 4.51 -11.29
C ILE A 61 4.81 3.57 -11.31
N SER A 62 5.10 2.26 -11.32
CA SER A 62 4.12 1.19 -11.15
C SER A 62 4.27 0.65 -9.74
N PHE A 63 3.26 0.86 -8.90
CA PHE A 63 3.25 0.44 -7.51
C PHE A 63 2.43 -0.85 -7.38
N THR A 64 3.07 -1.95 -7.02
CA THR A 64 2.33 -3.12 -6.54
C THR A 64 2.02 -2.92 -5.06
N VAL A 65 0.76 -2.68 -4.75
CA VAL A 65 0.22 -2.53 -3.39
C VAL A 65 -0.30 -3.86 -2.91
N TRP A 66 0.20 -4.29 -1.76
CA TRP A 66 -0.27 -5.46 -1.04
C TRP A 66 -1.23 -4.95 0.05
N ASP A 67 -2.54 -5.09 -0.13
CA ASP A 67 -3.56 -4.80 0.88
C ASP A 67 -3.87 -6.10 1.63
N VAL A 68 -3.32 -6.22 2.83
CA VAL A 68 -3.52 -7.38 3.68
C VAL A 68 -4.65 -7.09 4.66
N GLY A 69 -5.60 -8.01 4.78
CA GLY A 69 -6.65 -7.87 5.79
C GLY A 69 -6.04 -7.66 7.19
N GLY A 70 -6.71 -6.83 7.98
CA GLY A 70 -6.20 -6.38 9.27
C GLY A 70 -6.78 -7.12 10.48
N GLN A 71 -7.54 -8.20 10.25
CA GLN A 71 -8.08 -9.03 11.33
C GLN A 71 -6.95 -9.77 12.05
N ASP A 72 -7.06 -9.92 13.36
CA ASP A 72 -6.01 -10.48 14.24
C ASP A 72 -5.41 -11.79 13.70
N LYS A 73 -6.26 -12.68 13.20
CA LYS A 73 -5.86 -14.02 12.74
C LYS A 73 -4.93 -13.99 11.52
N ILE A 74 -4.94 -12.92 10.72
CA ILE A 74 -4.20 -12.82 9.45
C ILE A 74 -3.02 -11.84 9.53
N ARG A 75 -2.91 -11.01 10.57
CA ARG A 75 -1.75 -10.12 10.80
C ARG A 75 -0.39 -10.83 10.80
N PRO A 76 -0.26 -12.07 11.32
CA PRO A 76 0.98 -12.83 11.23
C PRO A 76 1.51 -13.02 9.79
N LEU A 77 0.64 -12.92 8.77
CA LEU A 77 1.02 -13.07 7.37
C LEU A 77 1.73 -11.83 6.81
N TRP A 78 1.57 -10.65 7.43
CA TRP A 78 2.18 -9.41 6.96
C TRP A 78 3.69 -9.54 6.73
N ARG A 79 4.37 -10.26 7.64
CA ARG A 79 5.81 -10.51 7.60
C ARG A 79 6.29 -11.17 6.30
N HIS A 80 5.46 -12.01 5.67
CA HIS A 80 5.82 -12.72 4.43
C HIS A 80 5.86 -11.80 3.22
N TYR A 81 5.23 -10.62 3.28
CA TYR A 81 5.13 -9.68 2.17
C TYR A 81 6.16 -8.55 2.22
N PHE A 82 7.01 -8.50 3.26
CA PHE A 82 8.08 -7.52 3.35
C PHE A 82 9.23 -7.78 2.39
N GLN A 83 9.44 -9.03 1.96
CA GLN A 83 10.54 -9.34 1.05
C GLN A 83 10.41 -8.54 -0.26
N ASN A 84 11.48 -7.85 -0.62
CA ASN A 84 11.57 -6.98 -1.80
C ASN A 84 10.59 -5.78 -1.79
N THR A 85 10.03 -5.42 -0.63
CA THR A 85 9.22 -4.21 -0.48
C THR A 85 10.14 -3.00 -0.28
N GLN A 86 9.90 -1.93 -1.06
CA GLN A 86 10.70 -0.71 -1.07
C GLN A 86 10.11 0.40 -0.19
N GLY A 87 8.85 0.27 0.21
CA GLY A 87 8.16 1.23 1.06
C GLY A 87 6.97 0.61 1.78
N LEU A 88 6.66 1.15 2.96
CA LEU A 88 5.56 0.73 3.81
C LEU A 88 4.58 1.89 3.98
N ILE A 89 3.29 1.61 3.82
CA ILE A 89 2.20 2.52 4.20
C ILE A 89 1.44 1.85 5.33
N PHE A 90 1.50 2.43 6.53
CA PHE A 90 0.73 1.98 7.67
C PHE A 90 -0.49 2.90 7.85
N VAL A 91 -1.69 2.35 7.75
CA VAL A 91 -2.95 3.10 7.79
C VAL A 91 -3.61 2.94 9.16
N VAL A 92 -3.95 4.08 9.77
CA VAL A 92 -4.58 4.15 11.11
C VAL A 92 -5.90 4.89 10.99
N ASP A 93 -6.97 4.30 11.53
CA ASP A 93 -8.24 5.00 11.72
C ASP A 93 -8.08 6.02 12.86
N SER A 94 -8.16 7.31 12.52
CA SER A 94 -8.01 8.39 13.51
C SER A 94 -9.24 8.57 14.41
N ASN A 95 -10.38 7.99 14.04
CA ASN A 95 -11.60 8.01 14.82
C ASN A 95 -11.69 6.82 15.80
N ASP A 96 -10.94 5.75 15.54
CA ASP A 96 -10.90 4.56 16.40
C ASP A 96 -9.91 4.72 17.56
N ARG A 97 -10.35 5.45 18.58
CA ARG A 97 -9.55 5.72 19.79
C ARG A 97 -9.31 4.47 20.63
N GLU A 98 -10.15 3.44 20.51
CA GLU A 98 -10.04 2.20 21.29
C GLU A 98 -8.88 1.33 20.77
N ARG A 99 -8.69 1.29 19.44
CA ARG A 99 -7.67 0.43 18.80
C ARG A 99 -6.40 1.17 18.36
N VAL A 100 -6.23 2.44 18.74
CA VAL A 100 -5.00 3.20 18.41
C VAL A 100 -3.76 2.61 19.07
N ALA A 101 -3.87 2.11 20.30
CA ALA A 101 -2.77 1.46 21.02
C ALA A 101 -2.38 0.13 20.36
N GLU A 102 -3.37 -0.66 19.96
CA GLU A 102 -3.20 -1.89 19.20
C GLU A 102 -2.52 -1.62 17.85
N SER A 103 -2.93 -0.56 17.14
CA SER A 103 -2.29 -0.12 15.90
C SER A 103 -0.81 0.20 16.09
N ALA A 104 -0.45 0.88 17.19
CA ALA A 104 0.92 1.21 17.51
C ALA A 104 1.76 -0.03 17.87
N GLU A 105 1.18 -0.97 18.63
CA GLU A 105 1.83 -2.24 18.97
C GLU A 105 2.12 -3.07 17.71
N GLU A 106 1.14 -3.18 16.81
CA GLU A 106 1.29 -3.90 15.54
C GLU A 106 2.34 -3.25 14.64
N LEU A 107 2.37 -1.92 14.52
CA LEU A 107 3.44 -1.23 13.80
C LEU A 107 4.81 -1.54 14.41
N SER A 108 4.94 -1.47 15.73
CA SER A 108 6.20 -1.73 16.45
C SER A 108 6.71 -3.15 16.19
N LYS A 109 5.83 -4.16 16.28
CA LYS A 109 6.11 -5.56 15.90
C LYS A 109 6.62 -5.69 14.46
N MET A 110 6.09 -4.90 13.54
CA MET A 110 6.48 -4.94 12.12
C MET A 110 7.85 -4.33 11.84
N VAL A 111 8.17 -3.20 12.49
CA VAL A 111 9.44 -2.50 12.27
C VAL A 111 10.56 -2.96 13.21
N GLY A 112 10.26 -3.88 14.15
CA GLY A 112 11.22 -4.45 15.07
C GLY A 112 11.68 -3.47 16.16
N ILE A 113 10.79 -2.56 16.56
CA ILE A 113 11.01 -1.56 17.63
C ILE A 113 10.18 -1.95 18.85
#